data_AF-A0AAU3ALU0-F1
#
_entry.id   AF-A0AAU3ALU0-F1
#
_cell.length_a   1.000
_cell.length_b   1.000
_cell.length_c   1.000
_cell.angle_alpha   90.00
_cell.angle_beta   90.00
_cell.angle_gamma   90.00
#
_symmetry.space_group_name_H-M   'P 1'
#
loop_
_entity.id
_entity.type
_entity.pdbx_description
1 polymer ?
#
loop_
_entity_poly.entity_id
_entity_poly.type
_entity_poly.pdbx_seq_one_letter_code
_entity_poly.pdbx_strand_id
1 'polypeptide(L)'
;MPRGRHRHSPPLHRLLSPSAVAGAAVFCAGGAWLFDQPMALRGLAAAAAVAAVTGSVLMRGWDRAAGRRVAELTRSRAADQWRTEERIAELEADLEESRELRGRLDAKLRAKRMELAGLRGEHAALLRRYATAETERASALEGRRRLALEAAAPKALPAAASTPTPAAYASASRALENLPYARRAQEARSAAAAVEEARAAARKAPQSPQAVRPSAVPPALPAPADRKADEPQGKHSAAAGNGEHVRPSSAALPALPAAPKPVAAAVVPYVARPAVRPEGSFDFFGTAAEKEAAEREAVEAAIEAAAAEDLADVVGEEVLAERPHTGPERVVGKVIDLTAHDETEQLDVAVLRTAIS
;
A
#
# COMPACT_ATOMS: atom_id res chain seq x y z
N MET A 1 -18.64 20.79 18.55
CA MET A 1 -17.98 21.30 19.78
C MET A 1 -19.03 21.78 20.76
N PRO A 2 -19.35 21.04 21.83
CA PRO A 2 -20.33 21.52 22.80
C PRO A 2 -19.66 22.59 23.66
N ARG A 3 -19.97 23.85 23.38
CA ARG A 3 -19.67 24.99 24.27
C ARG A 3 -20.66 24.99 25.43
N GLY A 4 -20.57 23.96 26.28
CA GLY A 4 -21.30 23.87 27.54
C GLY A 4 -20.62 24.70 28.63
N ARG A 5 -20.55 26.02 28.45
CA ARG A 5 -20.19 26.94 29.55
C ARG A 5 -21.38 27.03 30.49
N HIS A 6 -21.55 26.01 31.33
CA HIS A 6 -22.47 26.11 32.45
C HIS A 6 -21.91 27.12 33.45
N ARG A 7 -22.66 28.21 33.58
CA ARG A 7 -22.50 29.25 34.58
C ARG A 7 -22.67 28.60 35.95
N HIS A 8 -21.57 28.15 36.54
CA HIS A 8 -21.52 27.90 37.97
C HIS A 8 -21.43 29.26 38.68
N SER A 9 -22.54 29.96 38.78
CA SER A 9 -22.66 30.95 39.85
C SER A 9 -22.54 30.17 41.16
N PRO A 10 -21.51 30.42 41.99
CA PRO A 10 -21.38 29.76 43.27
C PRO A 10 -22.65 30.09 44.06
N PRO A 11 -23.34 29.09 44.61
CA PRO A 11 -24.63 29.36 45.19
C PRO A 11 -24.42 30.16 46.47
N LEU A 12 -25.12 31.31 46.56
CA LEU A 12 -24.97 32.31 47.62
C LEU A 12 -25.05 31.72 49.03
N HIS A 13 -25.75 30.59 49.20
CA HIS A 13 -25.85 29.88 50.47
C HIS A 13 -24.51 29.35 51.01
N ARG A 14 -23.47 29.18 50.16
CA ARG A 14 -22.15 28.72 50.60
C ARG A 14 -21.32 29.81 51.30
N LEU A 15 -21.66 31.08 51.08
CA LEU A 15 -20.98 32.21 51.70
C LEU A 15 -21.59 32.57 53.07
N LEU A 16 -22.85 32.17 53.33
CA LEU A 16 -23.57 32.49 54.57
C LEU A 16 -22.90 31.92 55.83
N SER A 17 -22.37 30.70 55.75
CA SER A 17 -21.76 30.00 56.88
C SER A 17 -20.48 30.68 57.39
N PRO A 18 -19.46 30.97 56.55
CA PRO A 18 -18.25 31.67 57.00
C PRO A 18 -18.53 33.14 57.35
N SER A 19 -19.46 33.81 56.66
CA SER A 19 -19.80 35.20 56.99
C SER A 19 -20.47 35.33 58.36
N ALA A 20 -21.27 34.33 58.78
CA ALA A 20 -21.88 34.32 60.10
C ALA A 20 -20.84 34.17 61.22
N VAL A 21 -19.83 33.30 61.05
CA VAL A 21 -18.74 33.13 62.03
C VAL A 21 -17.87 34.39 62.12
N ALA A 22 -17.56 35.02 60.99
CA ALA A 22 -16.86 36.30 60.95
C ALA A 22 -17.68 37.42 61.61
N GLY A 23 -18.99 37.48 61.34
CA GLY A 23 -19.91 38.43 61.96
C GLY A 23 -19.99 38.26 63.48
N ALA A 24 -20.02 37.03 63.98
CA ALA A 24 -20.01 36.75 65.42
C ALA A 24 -18.70 37.20 66.10
N ALA A 25 -17.55 37.00 65.46
CA ALA A 25 -16.27 37.45 65.97
C ALA A 25 -16.17 38.99 66.03
N VAL A 26 -16.62 39.69 64.98
CA VAL A 26 -16.67 41.16 64.95
C VAL A 26 -17.67 41.71 65.96
N PHE A 27 -18.83 41.08 66.12
CA PHE A 27 -19.81 41.44 67.14
C PHE A 27 -19.26 41.28 68.56
N CYS A 28 -18.53 40.18 68.84
CA CYS A 28 -17.88 39.99 70.13
C CYS A 28 -16.80 41.04 70.41
N ALA A 29 -16.02 41.43 69.39
CA ALA A 29 -15.01 42.48 69.50
C ALA A 29 -15.62 43.87 69.73
N GLY A 30 -16.72 44.20 69.03
CA GLY A 30 -17.45 45.46 69.23
C GLY A 30 -18.18 45.54 70.57
N GLY A 31 -18.74 44.43 71.04
CA GLY A 31 -19.37 44.35 72.37
C GLY A 31 -18.38 44.60 73.51
N ALA A 32 -17.10 44.24 73.33
CA ALA A 32 -16.08 44.43 74.36
C ALA A 32 -15.76 45.92 74.62
N TRP A 33 -16.05 46.80 73.67
CA TRP A 33 -15.91 48.25 73.84
C TRP A 33 -17.10 48.91 74.54
N LEU A 34 -18.26 48.23 74.61
CA LEU A 34 -19.49 48.77 75.17
C LEU A 34 -19.71 48.43 76.66
N PHE A 35 -19.03 47.39 77.17
CA PHE A 35 -19.25 46.85 78.52
C PHE A 35 -17.99 46.93 79.38
N ASP A 36 -18.08 47.61 80.52
CA ASP A 36 -16.97 47.80 81.47
C ASP A 36 -16.99 46.77 82.64
N GLN A 37 -17.97 45.86 82.66
CA GLN A 37 -18.06 44.82 83.69
C GLN A 37 -17.11 43.65 83.39
N PRO A 38 -16.31 43.20 84.38
CA PRO A 38 -15.26 42.21 84.16
C PRO A 38 -15.81 40.83 83.73
N MET A 39 -17.02 40.47 84.17
CA MET A 39 -17.65 39.20 83.77
C MET A 39 -18.18 39.25 82.33
N ALA A 40 -18.66 40.41 81.86
CA ALA A 40 -19.12 40.59 80.49
C ALA A 40 -17.94 40.49 79.49
N LEU A 41 -16.81 41.11 79.81
CA LEU A 41 -15.57 41.02 79.02
C LEU A 41 -15.05 39.58 78.91
N ARG A 42 -15.06 38.83 80.01
CA ARG A 42 -14.65 37.41 80.02
C ARG A 42 -15.58 36.54 79.17
N GLY A 43 -16.89 36.79 79.21
CA GLY A 43 -17.87 36.09 78.37
C GLY A 43 -17.64 36.34 76.88
N LEU A 44 -17.41 37.61 76.49
CA LEU A 44 -17.13 37.97 75.09
C LEU A 44 -15.80 37.40 74.58
N ALA A 45 -14.76 37.40 75.42
CA ALA A 45 -13.49 36.77 75.08
C ALA A 45 -13.62 35.24 74.87
N ALA A 46 -14.39 34.57 75.73
CA ALA A 46 -14.68 33.14 75.57
C ALA A 46 -15.47 32.87 74.28
N ALA A 47 -16.48 33.69 73.96
CA ALA A 47 -17.24 33.57 72.72
C ALA A 47 -16.37 33.79 71.47
N ALA A 48 -15.47 34.77 71.49
CA ALA A 48 -14.52 35.02 70.41
C ALA A 48 -13.53 33.84 70.22
N ALA A 49 -13.04 33.24 71.30
CA ALA A 49 -12.20 32.04 71.23
C ALA A 49 -12.94 30.85 70.59
N VAL A 50 -14.20 30.63 70.95
CA VAL A 50 -15.04 29.59 70.32
C VAL A 50 -15.27 29.88 68.83
N ALA A 51 -15.54 31.13 68.46
CA ALA A 51 -15.67 31.55 67.06
C ALA A 51 -14.37 31.32 66.26
N ALA A 52 -13.20 31.59 66.86
CA ALA A 52 -11.91 31.33 66.23
C ALA A 52 -11.64 29.83 66.03
N VAL A 53 -11.92 28.99 67.03
CA VAL A 53 -11.75 27.54 66.94
C VAL A 53 -12.70 26.96 65.89
N THR A 54 -13.98 27.33 65.90
CA THR A 54 -14.96 26.87 64.91
C THR A 54 -14.61 27.32 63.49
N GLY A 55 -14.18 28.57 63.31
CA GLY A 55 -13.67 29.08 62.04
C GLY A 55 -12.48 28.27 61.52
N SER A 56 -11.51 27.95 62.40
CA SER A 56 -10.33 27.15 62.02
C SER A 56 -10.68 25.74 61.55
N VAL A 57 -11.64 25.07 62.22
CA VAL A 57 -12.10 23.73 61.84
C VAL A 57 -12.85 23.76 60.52
N LEU A 58 -13.68 24.79 60.30
CA LEU A 58 -14.41 24.96 59.03
C LEU A 58 -13.45 25.16 57.86
N MET A 59 -12.43 26.01 58.02
CA MET A 59 -11.39 26.24 57.00
C MET A 59 -10.63 24.94 56.70
N ARG A 60 -10.22 24.19 57.73
CA ARG A 60 -9.55 22.89 57.54
C ARG A 60 -10.44 21.88 56.80
N GLY A 61 -11.73 21.90 57.07
CA GLY A 61 -12.72 21.08 56.35
C GLY A 61 -12.87 21.48 54.89
N TRP A 62 -12.87 22.79 54.62
CA TRP A 62 -12.97 23.36 53.28
C TRP A 62 -11.72 23.06 52.45
N ASP A 63 -10.52 23.18 53.00
CA ASP A 63 -9.26 22.83 52.33
C ASP A 63 -9.25 21.36 51.92
N ARG A 64 -9.67 20.46 52.83
CA ARG A 64 -9.77 19.02 52.53
C ARG A 64 -10.81 18.73 51.46
N ALA A 65 -11.98 19.37 51.52
CA ALA A 65 -13.05 19.18 50.54
C ALA A 65 -12.70 19.79 49.16
N ALA A 66 -11.94 20.88 49.13
CA ALA A 66 -11.41 21.48 47.91
C ALA A 66 -10.34 20.56 47.29
N GLY A 67 -9.39 20.06 48.10
CA GLY A 67 -8.37 19.11 47.65
C GLY A 67 -8.96 17.83 47.04
N ARG A 68 -9.98 17.24 47.68
CA ARG A 68 -10.69 16.07 47.13
C ARG A 68 -11.37 16.39 45.80
N ARG A 69 -12.02 17.55 45.68
CA ARG A 69 -12.70 17.96 44.44
C ARG A 69 -11.71 18.22 43.31
N VAL A 70 -10.57 18.85 43.60
CA VAL A 70 -9.50 19.05 42.62
C VAL A 70 -8.95 17.70 42.18
N ALA A 71 -8.66 16.79 43.11
CA ALA A 71 -8.17 15.46 42.80
C ALA A 71 -9.16 14.68 41.90
N GLU A 72 -10.46 14.75 42.21
CA GLU A 72 -11.49 14.11 41.39
C GLU A 72 -11.59 14.73 40.00
N LEU A 73 -11.57 16.06 39.90
CA LEU A 73 -11.58 16.75 38.60
C LEU A 73 -10.33 16.47 37.78
N THR A 74 -9.16 16.32 38.41
CA THR A 74 -7.93 15.93 37.71
C THR A 74 -8.01 14.50 37.20
N ARG A 75 -8.60 13.58 38.00
CA ARG A 75 -8.83 12.19 37.57
C ARG A 75 -9.83 12.11 36.43
N SER A 76 -10.93 12.85 36.51
CA SER A 76 -11.94 12.87 35.45
C SER A 76 -11.37 13.46 34.16
N ARG A 77 -10.59 14.55 34.25
CA ARG A 77 -9.90 15.12 33.09
C ARG A 77 -8.88 14.17 32.47
N ALA A 78 -8.08 13.49 33.29
CA ALA A 78 -7.12 12.50 32.79
C ALA A 78 -7.84 11.31 32.11
N ALA A 79 -8.95 10.85 32.69
CA ALA A 79 -9.76 9.79 32.08
C ALA A 79 -10.40 10.23 30.76
N ASP A 80 -10.88 11.47 30.67
CA ASP A 80 -11.43 12.01 29.43
C ASP A 80 -10.34 12.21 28.36
N GLN A 81 -9.14 12.66 28.76
CA GLN A 81 -7.99 12.77 27.87
C GLN A 81 -7.61 11.42 27.28
N TRP A 82 -7.48 10.40 28.11
CA TRP A 82 -7.25 9.03 27.63
C TRP A 82 -8.33 8.61 26.64
N ARG A 83 -9.62 8.71 27.00
CA ARG A 83 -10.71 8.33 26.07
C ARG A 83 -10.66 9.08 24.74
N THR A 84 -10.20 10.34 24.75
CA THR A 84 -10.02 11.08 23.49
C THR A 84 -8.81 10.58 22.71
N GLU A 85 -7.70 10.27 23.37
CA GLU A 85 -6.51 9.68 22.75
C GLU A 85 -6.81 8.30 22.16
N GLU A 86 -7.59 7.47 22.85
CA GLU A 86 -8.04 6.17 22.37
C GLU A 86 -8.92 6.31 21.11
N ARG A 87 -9.88 7.24 21.13
CA ARG A 87 -10.69 7.55 19.93
C ARG A 87 -9.87 8.12 18.78
N ILE A 88 -8.81 8.88 19.07
CA ILE A 88 -7.91 9.38 18.04
C ILE A 88 -7.13 8.22 17.43
N ALA A 89 -6.61 7.31 18.26
CA ALA A 89 -5.90 6.11 17.79
C ALA A 89 -6.82 5.20 16.94
N GLU A 90 -8.07 5.00 17.36
CA GLU A 90 -9.08 4.27 16.57
C GLU A 90 -9.31 4.93 15.19
N LEU A 91 -9.48 6.25 15.16
CA LEU A 91 -9.67 6.98 13.91
C LEU A 91 -8.43 6.98 13.00
N GLU A 92 -7.23 7.00 13.58
CA GLU A 92 -5.98 6.90 12.84
C GLU A 92 -5.84 5.49 12.21
N ALA A 93 -6.18 4.44 12.96
CA ALA A 93 -6.21 3.07 12.45
C ALA A 93 -7.24 2.90 11.31
N ASP A 94 -8.47 3.41 11.48
CA ASP A 94 -9.51 3.39 10.45
C ASP A 94 -9.05 4.14 9.17
N LEU A 95 -8.31 5.25 9.34
CA LEU A 95 -7.75 6.00 8.22
C LEU A 95 -6.67 5.20 7.48
N GLU A 96 -5.80 4.51 8.19
CA GLU A 96 -4.79 3.62 7.61
C GLU A 96 -5.45 2.47 6.84
N GLU A 97 -6.44 1.78 7.42
CA GLU A 97 -7.20 0.73 6.74
C GLU A 97 -7.87 1.26 5.46
N SER A 98 -8.47 2.46 5.53
CA SER A 98 -9.09 3.07 4.35
C SER A 98 -8.08 3.40 3.24
N ARG A 99 -6.85 3.78 3.60
CA ARG A 99 -5.76 4.05 2.65
C ARG A 99 -5.27 2.76 2.00
N GLU A 100 -5.13 1.69 2.77
CA GLU A 100 -4.78 0.37 2.23
C GLU A 100 -5.84 -0.13 1.25
N LEU A 101 -7.13 -0.05 1.61
CA LEU A 101 -8.21 -0.46 0.73
C LEU A 101 -8.23 0.34 -0.57
N ARG A 102 -8.00 1.66 -0.49
CA ARG A 102 -7.85 2.51 -1.69
C ARG A 102 -6.66 2.08 -2.54
N GLY A 103 -5.50 1.84 -1.94
CA GLY A 103 -4.31 1.34 -2.64
C GLY A 103 -4.58 0.02 -3.37
N ARG A 104 -5.21 -0.94 -2.69
CA ARG A 104 -5.60 -2.24 -3.28
C ARG A 104 -6.58 -2.08 -4.44
N LEU A 105 -7.57 -1.20 -4.33
CA LEU A 105 -8.53 -0.93 -5.42
C LEU A 105 -7.86 -0.23 -6.61
N ASP A 106 -6.98 0.75 -6.36
CA ASP A 106 -6.23 1.44 -7.41
C ASP A 106 -5.29 0.48 -8.15
N ALA A 107 -4.62 -0.44 -7.44
CA ALA A 107 -3.82 -1.49 -8.05
C ALA A 107 -4.66 -2.40 -8.96
N LYS A 108 -5.83 -2.84 -8.50
CA LYS A 108 -6.77 -3.63 -9.31
C LYS A 108 -7.24 -2.86 -10.55
N LEU A 109 -7.57 -1.58 -10.41
CA LEU A 109 -7.97 -0.75 -11.55
C LEU A 109 -6.85 -0.57 -12.56
N ARG A 110 -5.60 -0.36 -12.10
CA ARG A 110 -4.42 -0.30 -12.99
C ARG A 110 -4.22 -1.63 -13.71
N ALA A 111 -4.28 -2.76 -13.00
CA ALA A 111 -4.19 -4.09 -13.60
C ALA A 111 -5.27 -4.30 -14.67
N LYS A 112 -6.54 -3.99 -14.37
CA LYS A 112 -7.63 -4.10 -15.35
C LYS A 112 -7.48 -3.17 -16.56
N ARG A 113 -6.94 -1.95 -16.36
CA ARG A 113 -6.62 -1.06 -17.48
C ARG A 113 -5.53 -1.62 -18.38
N MET A 114 -4.50 -2.25 -17.79
CA MET A 114 -3.44 -2.92 -18.55
C MET A 114 -3.99 -4.14 -19.31
N GLU A 115 -4.80 -4.98 -18.67
CA GLU A 115 -5.48 -6.11 -19.34
C GLU A 115 -6.32 -5.64 -20.54
N LEU A 116 -7.12 -4.57 -20.38
CA LEU A 116 -7.90 -4.01 -21.48
C LEU A 116 -7.03 -3.42 -22.59
N ALA A 117 -5.90 -2.80 -22.25
CA ALA A 117 -4.94 -2.32 -23.26
C ALA A 117 -4.31 -3.50 -24.01
N GLY A 118 -3.97 -4.59 -23.29
CA GLY A 118 -3.49 -5.84 -23.85
C GLY A 118 -4.48 -6.45 -24.85
N LEU A 119 -5.73 -6.64 -24.45
CA LEU A 119 -6.78 -7.19 -25.31
C LEU A 119 -7.04 -6.33 -26.55
N ARG A 120 -7.00 -5.00 -26.43
CA ARG A 120 -7.09 -4.10 -27.60
C ARG A 120 -5.89 -4.26 -28.53
N GLY A 121 -4.70 -4.44 -27.97
CA GLY A 121 -3.48 -4.74 -28.72
C GLY A 121 -3.57 -6.06 -29.47
N GLU A 122 -4.02 -7.13 -28.82
CA GLU A 122 -4.25 -8.45 -29.40
C GLU A 122 -5.30 -8.40 -30.52
N HIS A 123 -6.41 -7.69 -30.30
CA HIS A 123 -7.44 -7.51 -31.31
C HIS A 123 -6.89 -6.78 -32.55
N ALA A 124 -6.13 -5.71 -32.36
CA ALA A 124 -5.49 -5.00 -33.46
C ALA A 124 -4.44 -5.85 -34.18
N ALA A 125 -3.75 -6.76 -33.48
CA ALA A 125 -2.84 -7.72 -34.09
C ALA A 125 -3.60 -8.77 -34.91
N LEU A 126 -4.72 -9.28 -34.40
CA LEU A 126 -5.58 -10.24 -35.08
C LEU A 126 -6.18 -9.66 -36.37
N LEU A 127 -6.67 -8.41 -36.32
CA LEU A 127 -7.15 -7.70 -37.51
C LEU A 127 -6.05 -7.52 -38.56
N ARG A 128 -4.81 -7.18 -38.14
CA ARG A 128 -3.67 -7.09 -39.06
C ARG A 128 -3.36 -8.42 -39.72
N ARG A 129 -3.32 -9.52 -38.95
CA ARG A 129 -3.10 -10.89 -39.47
C ARG A 129 -4.20 -11.35 -40.42
N TYR A 130 -5.46 -11.00 -40.11
CA TYR A 130 -6.58 -11.31 -40.98
C TYR A 130 -6.51 -10.51 -42.29
N ALA A 131 -6.21 -9.21 -42.22
CA ALA A 131 -6.04 -8.38 -43.39
C ALA A 131 -4.90 -8.89 -44.29
N THR A 132 -3.75 -9.26 -43.72
CA THR A 132 -2.66 -9.85 -44.51
C THR A 132 -3.08 -11.17 -45.15
N ALA A 133 -3.72 -12.06 -44.39
CA ALA A 133 -4.22 -13.33 -44.92
C ALA A 133 -5.22 -13.13 -46.07
N GLU A 134 -6.10 -12.12 -45.99
CA GLU A 134 -7.05 -11.81 -47.05
C GLU A 134 -6.37 -11.20 -48.29
N THR A 135 -5.36 -10.35 -48.10
CA THR A 135 -4.54 -9.85 -49.23
C THR A 135 -3.71 -10.95 -49.89
N GLU A 136 -3.21 -11.91 -49.12
CA GLU A 136 -2.51 -13.09 -49.62
C GLU A 136 -3.45 -13.99 -50.43
N ARG A 137 -4.69 -14.20 -49.95
CA ARG A 137 -5.73 -14.93 -50.70
C ARG A 137 -6.07 -14.23 -52.01
N ALA A 138 -6.28 -12.92 -51.97
CA ALA A 138 -6.59 -12.12 -53.17
C ALA A 138 -5.44 -12.19 -54.20
N SER A 139 -4.19 -12.00 -53.75
CA SER A 139 -3.01 -12.07 -54.63
C SER A 139 -2.79 -13.48 -55.20
N ALA A 140 -3.09 -14.54 -54.45
CA ALA A 140 -3.08 -15.90 -54.97
C ALA A 140 -4.13 -16.13 -56.06
N LEU A 141 -5.33 -15.57 -55.92
CA LEU A 141 -6.38 -15.65 -56.94
C LEU A 141 -6.02 -14.83 -58.19
N GLU A 142 -5.45 -13.63 -58.03
CA GLU A 142 -4.93 -12.85 -59.16
C GLU A 142 -3.76 -13.53 -59.87
N GLY A 143 -2.86 -14.15 -59.11
CA GLY A 143 -1.76 -14.97 -59.66
C GLY A 143 -2.31 -16.11 -60.53
N ARG A 144 -3.32 -16.84 -60.04
CA ARG A 144 -4.01 -17.88 -60.85
C ARG A 144 -4.68 -17.31 -62.10
N ARG A 145 -5.33 -16.15 -62.01
CA ARG A 145 -5.94 -15.47 -63.17
C ARG A 145 -4.89 -15.08 -64.21
N ARG A 146 -3.75 -14.51 -63.80
CA ARG A 146 -2.65 -14.15 -64.70
C ARG A 146 -2.06 -15.37 -65.39
N LEU A 147 -1.82 -16.44 -64.65
CA LEU A 147 -1.35 -17.70 -65.24
C LEU A 147 -2.35 -18.29 -66.24
N ALA A 148 -3.66 -18.19 -65.97
CA ALA A 148 -4.69 -18.62 -66.92
C ALA A 148 -4.69 -17.76 -68.20
N LEU A 149 -4.54 -16.43 -68.07
CA LEU A 149 -4.42 -15.53 -69.22
C LEU A 149 -3.14 -15.79 -70.03
N GLU A 150 -2.01 -16.05 -69.37
CA GLU A 150 -0.75 -16.40 -70.03
C GLU A 150 -0.82 -17.76 -70.74
N ALA A 151 -1.52 -18.74 -70.16
CA ALA A 151 -1.77 -20.03 -70.78
C ALA A 151 -2.77 -19.95 -71.96
N ALA A 152 -3.77 -19.06 -71.87
CA ALA A 152 -4.76 -18.83 -72.92
C ALA A 152 -4.27 -17.89 -74.03
N ALA A 153 -3.27 -17.05 -73.75
CA ALA A 153 -2.61 -16.23 -74.77
C ALA A 153 -1.92 -17.16 -75.78
N PRO A 154 -2.12 -16.95 -77.09
CA PRO A 154 -1.45 -17.76 -78.09
C PRO A 154 0.06 -17.55 -77.92
N LYS A 155 0.74 -18.56 -77.37
CA LYS A 155 2.20 -18.61 -77.39
C LYS A 155 2.57 -18.57 -78.86
N ALA A 156 3.06 -17.42 -79.33
CA ALA A 156 3.72 -17.29 -80.62
C ALA A 156 4.99 -18.16 -80.53
N LEU A 157 4.79 -19.46 -80.68
CA LEU A 157 5.85 -20.39 -80.96
C LEU A 157 6.47 -19.85 -82.26
N PRO A 158 7.77 -19.46 -82.26
CA PRO A 158 8.42 -19.20 -83.54
C PRO A 158 8.16 -20.44 -84.38
N ALA A 159 7.70 -20.25 -85.62
CA ALA A 159 7.31 -21.34 -86.50
C ALA A 159 8.40 -22.42 -86.38
N ALA A 160 8.04 -23.56 -85.81
CA ALA A 160 8.99 -24.62 -85.56
C ALA A 160 9.45 -25.10 -86.93
N ALA A 161 10.60 -24.58 -87.37
CA ALA A 161 11.40 -25.29 -88.34
C ALA A 161 11.79 -26.58 -87.65
N SER A 162 11.02 -27.64 -87.90
CA SER A 162 11.20 -29.00 -87.39
C SER A 162 12.50 -29.66 -87.87
N THR A 163 13.38 -28.89 -88.52
CA THR A 163 14.74 -29.26 -88.87
C THR A 163 15.69 -28.57 -87.90
N PRO A 164 16.33 -29.30 -86.95
CA PRO A 164 17.39 -28.72 -86.14
C PRO A 164 18.50 -28.25 -87.08
N THR A 165 18.69 -26.93 -87.17
CA THR A 165 19.74 -26.34 -87.99
C THR A 165 21.10 -26.59 -87.36
N PRO A 166 22.19 -26.76 -88.14
CA PRO A 166 23.54 -26.92 -87.60
C PRO A 166 23.94 -25.79 -86.62
N ALA A 167 23.41 -24.59 -86.83
CA ALA A 167 23.58 -23.45 -85.93
C ALA A 167 22.95 -23.67 -84.53
N ALA A 168 21.84 -24.42 -84.44
CA ALA A 168 21.21 -24.78 -83.17
C ALA A 168 22.04 -25.80 -82.38
N TYR A 169 22.68 -26.76 -83.08
CA TYR A 169 23.63 -27.66 -82.43
C TYR A 169 24.90 -26.93 -81.97
N ALA A 170 25.41 -25.99 -82.76
CA ALA A 170 26.57 -25.18 -82.38
C ALA A 170 26.27 -24.27 -81.17
N SER A 171 25.07 -23.68 -81.08
CA SER A 171 24.68 -22.88 -79.92
C SER A 171 24.47 -23.74 -78.67
N ALA A 172 23.92 -24.95 -78.81
CA ALA A 172 23.80 -25.91 -77.72
C ALA A 172 25.18 -26.38 -77.22
N SER A 173 26.13 -26.66 -78.11
CA SER A 173 27.53 -26.99 -77.75
C SER A 173 28.17 -25.86 -76.95
N ARG A 174 28.05 -24.61 -77.43
CA ARG A 174 28.57 -23.44 -76.71
C ARG A 174 27.89 -23.24 -75.35
N ALA A 175 26.60 -23.55 -75.22
CA ALA A 175 25.91 -23.48 -73.94
C ALA A 175 26.43 -24.54 -72.96
N LEU A 176 26.71 -25.75 -73.43
CA LEU A 176 27.31 -26.82 -72.63
C LEU A 176 28.75 -26.51 -72.21
N GLU A 177 29.55 -25.93 -73.11
CA GLU A 177 30.91 -25.46 -72.81
C GLU A 177 30.91 -24.35 -71.75
N ASN A 178 29.90 -23.48 -71.74
CA ASN A 178 29.77 -22.39 -70.78
C ASN A 178 29.07 -22.79 -69.46
N LEU A 179 28.48 -23.98 -69.39
CA LEU A 179 27.82 -24.51 -68.19
C LEU A 179 28.72 -24.52 -66.93
N PRO A 180 29.99 -24.97 -66.96
CA PRO A 180 30.85 -24.94 -65.77
C PRO A 180 31.14 -23.52 -65.29
N TYR A 181 31.25 -22.54 -66.20
CA TYR A 181 31.44 -21.13 -65.83
C TYR A 181 30.16 -20.55 -65.20
N ALA A 182 29.00 -20.85 -65.79
CA ALA A 182 27.70 -20.46 -65.25
C ALA A 182 27.46 -21.05 -63.85
N ARG A 183 27.83 -22.33 -63.64
CA ARG A 183 27.75 -23.01 -62.34
C ARG A 183 28.61 -22.32 -61.28
N ARG A 184 29.86 -21.99 -61.61
CA ARG A 184 30.75 -21.24 -60.69
C ARG A 184 30.21 -19.86 -60.36
N ALA A 185 29.64 -19.16 -61.35
CA ALA A 185 29.02 -17.86 -61.11
C ALA A 185 27.80 -17.97 -60.18
N GLN A 186 27.02 -19.05 -60.28
CA GLN A 186 25.89 -19.32 -59.39
C GLN A 186 26.35 -19.67 -57.98
N GLU A 187 27.36 -20.52 -57.84
CA GLU A 187 27.97 -20.89 -56.56
C GLU A 187 28.54 -19.65 -55.85
N ALA A 188 29.21 -18.75 -56.58
CA ALA A 188 29.71 -17.48 -56.05
C ALA A 188 28.59 -16.56 -55.56
N ARG A 189 27.45 -16.50 -56.28
CA ARG A 189 26.28 -15.72 -55.86
C ARG A 189 25.63 -16.29 -54.60
N SER A 190 25.52 -17.62 -54.49
CA SER A 190 24.99 -18.25 -53.28
C SER A 190 25.91 -18.06 -52.08
N ALA A 191 27.24 -18.13 -52.27
CA ALA A 191 28.21 -17.87 -51.22
C ALA A 191 28.14 -16.41 -50.74
N ALA A 192 28.02 -15.46 -51.67
CA ALA A 192 27.86 -14.04 -51.32
C ALA A 192 26.56 -13.78 -50.53
N ALA A 193 25.46 -14.42 -50.93
CA ALA A 193 24.19 -14.31 -50.20
C ALA A 193 24.28 -14.88 -48.78
N ALA A 194 24.94 -16.03 -48.60
CA ALA A 194 25.14 -16.64 -47.29
C ALA A 194 26.01 -15.78 -46.36
N VAL A 195 27.03 -15.09 -46.90
CA VAL A 195 27.87 -14.17 -46.13
C VAL A 195 27.08 -12.93 -45.67
N GLU A 196 26.23 -12.36 -46.53
CA GLU A 196 25.36 -11.25 -46.14
C GLU A 196 24.33 -11.66 -45.07
N GLU A 197 23.77 -12.87 -45.19
CA GLU A 197 22.84 -13.41 -44.19
C GLU A 197 23.52 -13.65 -42.84
N ALA A 198 24.75 -14.19 -42.85
CA ALA A 198 25.56 -14.34 -41.63
C ALA A 198 25.92 -12.99 -41.00
N ARG A 199 26.21 -11.97 -41.81
CA ARG A 199 26.49 -10.60 -41.33
C ARG A 199 25.25 -9.93 -40.74
N ALA A 200 24.08 -10.18 -41.33
CA ALA A 200 22.80 -9.71 -40.80
C ALA A 200 22.44 -10.41 -39.48
N ALA A 201 22.75 -11.70 -39.33
CA ALA A 201 22.58 -12.44 -38.09
C ALA A 201 23.53 -11.93 -36.97
N ALA A 202 24.80 -11.67 -37.30
CA ALA A 202 25.77 -11.13 -36.35
C ALA A 202 25.41 -9.71 -35.85
N ARG A 203 24.75 -8.89 -36.69
CA ARG A 203 24.23 -7.56 -36.29
C ARG A 203 23.01 -7.61 -35.36
N LYS A 204 22.27 -8.72 -35.34
CA LYS A 204 21.07 -8.90 -34.50
C LYS A 204 21.36 -9.54 -33.13
N ALA A 205 22.60 -9.95 -32.87
CA ALA A 205 22.99 -10.49 -31.57
C ALA A 205 23.21 -9.35 -30.55
N PRO A 206 22.57 -9.38 -29.36
CA PRO A 206 22.77 -8.38 -28.32
C PRO A 206 24.18 -8.50 -27.71
N GLN A 207 24.90 -7.37 -27.63
CA GLN A 207 26.21 -7.30 -27.00
C GLN A 207 26.06 -7.33 -25.46
N SER A 208 26.58 -8.37 -24.81
CA SER A 208 26.78 -8.42 -23.36
C SER A 208 28.22 -7.98 -23.03
N PRO A 209 28.45 -7.18 -21.97
CA PRO A 209 29.76 -6.60 -21.70
C PRO A 209 30.77 -7.60 -21.12
N GLN A 210 31.86 -7.73 -21.89
CA GLN A 210 33.25 -8.09 -21.61
C GLN A 210 33.65 -8.41 -20.14
N ALA A 211 33.93 -9.69 -19.89
CA ALA A 211 34.71 -10.15 -18.73
C ALA A 211 36.22 -9.98 -18.98
N VAL A 212 36.90 -9.38 -18.01
CA VAL A 212 38.36 -9.16 -17.95
C VAL A 212 39.09 -10.49 -17.77
N ARG A 213 40.20 -10.67 -18.50
CA ARG A 213 41.07 -11.87 -18.46
C ARG A 213 41.93 -11.91 -17.19
N PRO A 214 42.28 -13.12 -16.67
CA PRO A 214 43.12 -13.30 -15.50
C PRO A 214 44.62 -13.37 -15.86
N SER A 215 45.50 -12.99 -14.92
CA SER A 215 46.94 -13.25 -14.99
C SER A 215 47.48 -13.81 -13.67
N ALA A 216 47.99 -15.05 -13.77
CA ALA A 216 49.14 -15.70 -13.14
C ALA A 216 49.57 -15.40 -11.67
N VAL A 217 49.73 -16.50 -10.93
CA VAL A 217 50.40 -16.74 -9.62
C VAL A 217 51.54 -17.76 -9.90
N PRO A 218 52.74 -17.78 -9.25
CA PRO A 218 52.97 -18.45 -7.93
C PRO A 218 54.25 -17.99 -7.12
N PRO A 219 54.78 -18.73 -6.11
CA PRO A 219 54.25 -18.89 -4.73
C PRO A 219 55.32 -18.70 -3.60
N ALA A 220 54.92 -18.58 -2.32
CA ALA A 220 55.69 -19.04 -1.13
C ALA A 220 54.89 -18.94 0.20
N LEU A 221 55.02 -19.97 1.06
CA LEU A 221 54.41 -20.20 2.40
C LEU A 221 55.22 -19.54 3.57
N PRO A 222 54.97 -19.81 4.88
CA PRO A 222 53.84 -19.39 5.75
C PRO A 222 54.30 -18.67 7.07
N ALA A 223 53.33 -18.05 7.79
CA ALA A 223 53.14 -17.72 9.25
C ALA A 223 54.34 -17.70 10.26
N PRO A 224 54.37 -16.89 11.36
CA PRO A 224 53.35 -16.89 12.43
C PRO A 224 53.08 -15.60 13.28
N ALA A 225 51.91 -15.60 13.92
CA ALA A 225 51.50 -15.27 15.31
C ALA A 225 51.95 -14.00 16.10
N ASP A 226 50.93 -13.39 16.75
CA ASP A 226 50.81 -13.02 18.20
C ASP A 226 50.69 -11.54 18.67
N ARG A 227 49.77 -11.41 19.67
CA ARG A 227 49.52 -10.39 20.74
C ARG A 227 48.43 -9.34 20.46
N LYS A 228 47.25 -9.35 21.10
CA LYS A 228 46.80 -9.24 22.53
C LYS A 228 46.91 -7.85 23.17
N ALA A 229 45.76 -7.34 23.62
CA ALA A 229 45.44 -6.54 24.83
C ALA A 229 44.15 -5.72 24.55
N ASP A 230 43.20 -5.45 25.44
CA ASP A 230 42.84 -5.94 26.77
C ASP A 230 41.41 -5.44 27.08
N GLU A 231 40.73 -6.13 28.00
CA GLU A 231 39.41 -5.90 28.63
C GLU A 231 39.37 -4.61 29.53
N PRO A 232 38.30 -4.22 30.31
CA PRO A 232 37.35 -5.10 31.05
C PRO A 232 35.90 -4.62 31.40
N GLN A 233 35.08 -5.64 31.74
CA GLN A 233 34.15 -5.81 32.89
C GLN A 233 32.74 -5.18 33.05
N GLY A 234 31.82 -6.09 33.46
CA GLY A 234 30.67 -5.85 34.37
C GLY A 234 29.44 -6.75 34.09
N LYS A 235 29.40 -8.05 34.44
CA LYS A 235 28.93 -8.72 35.69
C LYS A 235 27.41 -8.63 36.08
N HIS A 236 26.74 -9.81 36.00
CA HIS A 236 25.69 -10.42 36.88
C HIS A 236 24.28 -9.78 36.94
N SER A 237 23.12 -10.44 37.10
CA SER A 237 22.69 -11.83 37.41
C SER A 237 21.12 -11.91 37.44
N ALA A 238 20.55 -13.10 37.13
CA ALA A 238 19.44 -13.85 37.78
C ALA A 238 18.14 -13.14 38.29
N ALA A 239 16.92 -13.68 38.34
CA ALA A 239 16.29 -14.97 38.06
C ALA A 239 14.75 -14.89 38.38
N ALA A 240 14.01 -15.95 37.99
CA ALA A 240 12.69 -16.42 38.46
C ALA A 240 11.41 -15.63 38.03
N GLY A 241 10.29 -16.25 37.64
CA GLY A 241 9.89 -17.65 37.55
C GLY A 241 8.37 -17.78 37.83
N ASN A 242 7.68 -18.62 37.04
CA ASN A 242 6.38 -19.31 37.28
C ASN A 242 5.13 -18.42 37.54
N GLY A 243 3.90 -18.74 37.15
CA GLY A 243 3.26 -19.95 36.63
C GLY A 243 1.74 -19.84 36.92
N GLU A 244 0.92 -20.23 35.95
CA GLU A 244 -0.41 -20.86 36.05
C GLU A 244 -1.65 -20.14 36.64
N HIS A 245 -2.64 -20.02 35.75
CA HIS A 245 -4.09 -20.35 35.82
C HIS A 245 -4.98 -19.90 37.00
N VAL A 246 -6.17 -19.37 36.67
CA VAL A 246 -7.48 -20.07 36.81
C VAL A 246 -8.65 -19.13 36.39
N ARG A 247 -9.61 -19.68 35.62
CA ARG A 247 -10.92 -19.09 35.28
C ARG A 247 -11.87 -19.05 36.48
N PRO A 248 -12.92 -18.22 36.43
CA PRO A 248 -14.24 -18.84 36.39
C PRO A 248 -15.21 -18.23 35.36
N SER A 249 -16.21 -19.05 35.04
CA SER A 249 -17.29 -18.83 34.09
C SER A 249 -18.54 -18.22 34.76
N SER A 250 -19.43 -17.70 33.90
CA SER A 250 -20.88 -17.43 34.07
C SER A 250 -21.33 -15.99 34.40
N ALA A 251 -22.10 -15.39 33.48
CA ALA A 251 -23.48 -14.90 33.69
C ALA A 251 -23.90 -13.79 32.67
N ALA A 252 -24.97 -14.10 31.93
CA ALA A 252 -26.08 -13.25 31.47
C ALA A 252 -25.82 -11.85 30.84
N LEU A 253 -26.19 -11.72 29.55
CA LEU A 253 -26.41 -10.46 28.83
C LEU A 253 -27.87 -10.00 28.95
N PRO A 254 -28.16 -8.70 29.21
CA PRO A 254 -29.47 -8.11 28.95
C PRO A 254 -29.54 -7.44 27.56
N ALA A 255 -30.78 -7.32 27.07
CA ALA A 255 -31.23 -6.98 25.72
C ALA A 255 -30.81 -5.59 25.16
N LEU A 256 -30.60 -5.56 23.84
CA LEU A 256 -30.40 -4.37 23.00
C LEU A 256 -31.74 -3.68 22.65
N PRO A 257 -31.83 -2.32 22.67
CA PRO A 257 -32.90 -1.60 21.99
C PRO A 257 -32.56 -1.25 20.53
N ALA A 258 -33.63 -0.99 19.78
CA ALA A 258 -33.77 -0.94 18.32
C ALA A 258 -32.92 0.09 17.53
N ALA A 259 -32.66 -0.25 16.27
CA ALA A 259 -31.95 0.53 15.26
C ALA A 259 -32.72 1.79 14.79
N PRO A 260 -32.04 2.93 14.54
CA PRO A 260 -32.65 4.07 13.85
C PRO A 260 -32.60 3.95 12.32
N LYS A 261 -33.68 4.38 11.67
CA LYS A 261 -33.86 4.49 10.21
C LYS A 261 -32.92 5.54 9.59
N PRO A 262 -32.43 5.38 8.35
CA PRO A 262 -31.54 6.36 7.71
C PRO A 262 -32.30 7.62 7.28
N VAL A 263 -31.75 8.79 7.63
CA VAL A 263 -32.19 10.11 7.19
C VAL A 263 -31.44 10.50 5.92
N ALA A 264 -32.16 11.13 4.99
CA ALA A 264 -31.71 11.56 3.67
C ALA A 264 -30.39 12.39 3.70
N ALA A 265 -29.49 12.04 2.78
CA ALA A 265 -28.18 12.66 2.61
C ALA A 265 -28.30 14.14 2.17
N ALA A 266 -27.70 15.04 2.96
CA ALA A 266 -27.46 16.41 2.55
C ALA A 266 -26.27 16.46 1.58
N VAL A 267 -26.49 17.05 0.41
CA VAL A 267 -25.46 17.28 -0.62
C VAL A 267 -24.43 18.28 -0.10
N VAL A 268 -23.17 17.84 -0.03
CA VAL A 268 -22.01 18.69 0.30
C VAL A 268 -21.65 19.55 -0.92
N PRO A 269 -21.56 20.89 -0.81
CA PRO A 269 -21.12 21.72 -1.93
C PRO A 269 -19.62 21.53 -2.20
N TYR A 270 -19.29 21.43 -3.48
CA TYR A 270 -17.93 21.28 -4.01
C TYR A 270 -17.05 22.46 -3.61
N VAL A 271 -16.04 22.22 -2.77
CA VAL A 271 -15.01 23.21 -2.45
C VAL A 271 -14.07 23.31 -3.64
N ALA A 272 -14.07 24.45 -4.32
CA ALA A 272 -13.16 24.72 -5.43
C ALA A 272 -11.70 24.66 -4.95
N ARG A 273 -10.91 23.78 -5.57
CA ARG A 273 -9.47 23.66 -5.34
C ARG A 273 -8.77 24.93 -5.84
N PRO A 274 -7.83 25.53 -5.08
CA PRO A 274 -6.99 26.60 -5.60
C PRO A 274 -6.17 26.09 -6.79
N ALA A 275 -6.16 26.84 -7.90
CA ALA A 275 -5.27 26.55 -9.02
C ALA A 275 -3.82 26.78 -8.60
N VAL A 276 -2.97 25.76 -8.70
CA VAL A 276 -1.52 25.87 -8.51
C VAL A 276 -0.98 26.66 -9.70
N ARG A 277 -0.51 27.88 -9.47
CA ARG A 277 0.32 28.60 -10.45
C ARG A 277 1.74 28.04 -10.33
N PRO A 278 2.33 27.51 -11.41
CA PRO A 278 3.76 27.22 -11.40
C PRO A 278 4.49 28.55 -11.36
N GLU A 279 5.04 28.92 -10.21
CA GLU A 279 6.05 29.98 -10.17
C GLU A 279 7.29 29.42 -10.85
N GLY A 280 7.60 29.93 -12.04
CA GLY A 280 8.83 29.58 -12.74
C GLY A 280 10.02 30.15 -11.98
N SER A 281 10.75 29.29 -11.27
CA SER A 281 12.04 29.63 -10.66
C SER A 281 13.10 29.68 -11.75
N PHE A 282 13.20 30.81 -12.44
CA PHE A 282 14.34 31.09 -13.32
C PHE A 282 15.53 31.51 -12.44
N ASP A 283 16.51 30.60 -12.28
CA ASP A 283 17.77 30.90 -11.59
C ASP A 283 18.81 31.40 -12.62
N PHE A 284 19.21 32.67 -12.48
CA PHE A 284 20.15 33.36 -13.37
C PHE A 284 21.60 32.87 -13.19
N PHE A 285 21.95 32.27 -12.05
CA PHE A 285 23.33 31.85 -11.73
C PHE A 285 23.55 30.33 -11.81
N GLY A 286 22.55 29.54 -12.24
CA GLY A 286 22.69 28.10 -12.48
C GLY A 286 22.85 27.21 -11.24
N THR A 287 22.79 27.78 -10.03
CA THR A 287 22.98 27.05 -8.76
C THR A 287 21.80 26.15 -8.38
N ALA A 288 20.62 26.41 -8.93
CA ALA A 288 19.43 25.59 -8.74
C ALA A 288 19.54 24.24 -9.45
N ALA A 289 20.22 24.17 -10.60
CA ALA A 289 20.39 22.91 -11.33
C ALA A 289 21.28 21.91 -10.57
N GLU A 290 22.31 22.40 -9.86
CA GLU A 290 23.18 21.57 -9.02
C GLU A 290 22.45 21.04 -7.79
N LYS A 291 21.59 21.87 -7.16
CA LYS A 291 20.75 21.45 -6.04
C LYS A 291 19.68 20.46 -6.47
N GLU A 292 19.03 20.69 -7.61
CA GLU A 292 18.07 19.74 -8.17
C GLU A 292 18.73 18.42 -8.56
N ALA A 293 19.96 18.42 -9.06
CA ALA A 293 20.69 17.19 -9.35
C ALA A 293 21.01 16.40 -8.07
N ALA A 294 21.49 17.08 -7.03
CA ALA A 294 21.76 16.46 -5.73
C ALA A 294 20.48 15.93 -5.05
N GLU A 295 19.36 16.64 -5.16
CA GLU A 295 18.06 16.20 -4.65
C GLU A 295 17.52 15.01 -5.45
N ARG A 296 17.70 14.98 -6.77
CA ARG A 296 17.31 13.83 -7.61
C ARG A 296 18.12 12.58 -7.28
N GLU A 297 19.44 12.72 -7.08
CA GLU A 297 20.31 11.61 -6.68
C GLU A 297 19.95 11.09 -5.28
N ALA A 298 19.62 11.98 -4.34
CA ALA A 298 19.14 11.59 -3.01
C ALA A 298 17.76 10.89 -3.06
N VAL A 299 16.86 11.35 -3.92
CA VAL A 299 15.55 10.72 -4.13
C VAL A 299 15.70 9.37 -4.82
N GLU A 300 16.60 9.24 -5.79
CA GLU A 300 16.89 7.99 -6.49
C GLU A 300 17.52 6.96 -5.54
N ALA A 301 18.47 7.36 -4.70
CA ALA A 301 19.03 6.52 -3.64
C ALA A 301 17.97 6.10 -2.59
N ALA A 302 17.03 6.98 -2.26
CA ALA A 302 15.92 6.64 -1.36
C ALA A 302 14.92 5.66 -2.00
N ILE A 303 14.67 5.79 -3.30
CA ILE A 303 13.82 4.86 -4.07
C ILE A 303 14.51 3.50 -4.20
N GLU A 304 15.82 3.45 -4.44
CA GLU A 304 16.60 2.21 -4.55
C GLU A 304 16.68 1.48 -3.19
N ALA A 305 16.85 2.21 -2.09
CA ALA A 305 16.79 1.65 -0.74
C ALA A 305 15.40 1.07 -0.41
N ALA A 306 14.32 1.79 -0.75
CA ALA A 306 12.96 1.31 -0.56
C ALA A 306 12.64 0.09 -1.46
N ALA A 307 13.19 0.04 -2.68
CA ALA A 307 13.04 -1.10 -3.58
C ALA A 307 13.81 -2.35 -3.09
N ALA A 308 14.97 -2.17 -2.45
CA ALA A 308 15.73 -3.27 -1.86
C ALA A 308 15.03 -3.87 -0.63
N GLU A 309 14.35 -3.04 0.17
CA GLU A 309 13.58 -3.47 1.34
C GLU A 309 12.31 -4.24 0.93
N ASP A 310 11.59 -3.79 -0.11
CA ASP A 310 10.37 -4.45 -0.62
C ASP A 310 10.65 -5.79 -1.33
N LEU A 311 11.87 -5.97 -1.88
CA LEU A 311 12.28 -7.24 -2.51
C LEU A 311 12.70 -8.33 -1.49
N ALA A 312 13.06 -7.95 -0.26
CA ALA A 312 13.44 -8.88 0.78
C ALA A 312 12.23 -9.64 1.36
N ASP A 313 11.04 -9.02 1.36
CA ASP A 313 9.79 -9.63 1.83
C ASP A 313 9.08 -10.47 0.76
N VAL A 314 9.34 -10.21 -0.53
CA VAL A 314 8.69 -10.92 -1.66
C VAL A 314 9.36 -12.26 -1.97
N VAL A 315 10.64 -12.45 -1.63
CA VAL A 315 11.34 -13.74 -1.74
C VAL A 315 11.33 -14.44 -0.38
N GLY A 316 10.13 -14.78 0.10
CA GLY A 316 9.98 -15.63 1.28
C GLY A 316 10.70 -16.98 1.11
N GLU A 317 11.18 -17.53 2.22
CA GLU A 317 11.86 -18.85 2.35
C GLU A 317 11.09 -20.05 1.75
N GLU A 318 9.88 -19.85 1.21
CA GLU A 318 9.00 -20.90 0.72
C GLU A 318 9.40 -21.46 -0.66
N VAL A 319 10.30 -20.79 -1.42
CA VAL A 319 10.81 -21.31 -2.71
C VAL A 319 11.94 -22.35 -2.53
N LEU A 320 12.51 -22.49 -1.33
CA LEU A 320 13.62 -23.43 -1.07
C LEU A 320 13.19 -24.79 -0.50
N ALA A 321 11.90 -25.03 -0.27
CA ALA A 321 11.40 -26.26 0.38
C ALA A 321 10.44 -27.12 -0.45
N GLU A 322 10.33 -26.94 -1.78
CA GLU A 322 9.54 -27.86 -2.62
C GLU A 322 10.36 -29.08 -3.08
N ARG A 323 10.26 -30.15 -2.29
CA ARG A 323 10.63 -31.52 -2.67
C ARG A 323 9.47 -32.14 -3.47
N PRO A 324 9.73 -32.91 -4.55
CA PRO A 324 8.67 -33.33 -5.46
C PRO A 324 7.77 -34.41 -4.85
N HIS A 325 6.50 -34.07 -4.61
CA HIS A 325 5.44 -35.04 -4.37
C HIS A 325 5.00 -35.67 -5.69
N THR A 326 5.31 -36.95 -5.85
CA THR A 326 4.76 -37.82 -6.88
C THR A 326 3.38 -38.32 -6.42
N GLY A 327 2.33 -37.92 -7.11
CA GLY A 327 0.95 -38.37 -6.93
C GLY A 327 0.19 -38.27 -8.25
N PRO A 328 -0.70 -39.22 -8.58
CA PRO A 328 -1.09 -39.50 -9.96
C PRO A 328 -2.01 -38.45 -10.58
N GLU A 329 -1.88 -38.32 -11.90
CA GLU A 329 -2.62 -37.48 -12.85
C GLU A 329 -4.05 -37.13 -12.41
N ARG A 330 -4.29 -35.82 -12.20
CA ARG A 330 -5.64 -35.27 -12.22
C ARG A 330 -6.07 -35.05 -13.66
N VAL A 331 -6.89 -35.98 -14.15
CA VAL A 331 -7.66 -35.85 -15.38
C VAL A 331 -8.54 -34.60 -15.31
N VAL A 332 -8.30 -33.66 -16.22
CA VAL A 332 -9.15 -32.49 -16.47
C VAL A 332 -10.44 -32.97 -17.14
N GLY A 333 -11.61 -32.68 -16.55
CA GLY A 333 -12.91 -32.96 -17.19
C GLY A 333 -13.99 -33.61 -16.32
N LYS A 334 -13.95 -33.50 -14.98
CA LYS A 334 -15.07 -33.95 -14.14
C LYS A 334 -16.12 -32.84 -14.05
N VAL A 335 -17.18 -32.96 -14.86
CA VAL A 335 -18.42 -32.20 -14.70
C VAL A 335 -19.00 -32.58 -13.34
N ILE A 336 -19.06 -31.61 -12.42
CA ILE A 336 -19.69 -31.79 -11.11
C ILE A 336 -21.19 -31.60 -11.33
N ASP A 337 -21.94 -32.67 -11.11
CA ASP A 337 -23.40 -32.66 -11.23
C ASP A 337 -24.00 -31.93 -10.03
N LEU A 338 -24.47 -30.69 -10.23
CA LEU A 338 -25.05 -29.84 -9.20
C LEU A 338 -26.49 -30.24 -8.84
N THR A 339 -27.08 -31.20 -9.55
CA THR A 339 -28.45 -31.66 -9.30
C THR A 339 -28.59 -32.49 -8.02
N ALA A 340 -27.49 -33.03 -7.49
CA ALA A 340 -27.49 -33.78 -6.23
C ALA A 340 -27.41 -32.89 -4.97
N HIS A 341 -27.25 -31.57 -5.12
CA HIS A 341 -27.14 -30.61 -4.00
C HIS A 341 -28.21 -29.52 -4.05
N ASP A 342 -29.23 -29.68 -4.90
CA ASP A 342 -30.40 -28.77 -4.90
C ASP A 342 -31.40 -29.22 -3.82
N GLU A 343 -30.95 -29.21 -2.57
CA GLU A 343 -31.85 -29.26 -1.42
C GLU A 343 -32.50 -27.89 -1.27
N THR A 344 -33.58 -27.68 -2.02
CA THR A 344 -34.52 -26.59 -1.77
C THR A 344 -35.17 -26.84 -0.41
N GLU A 345 -34.56 -26.35 0.66
CA GLU A 345 -35.23 -26.25 1.95
C GLU A 345 -36.52 -25.42 1.75
N GLN A 346 -37.67 -26.10 1.79
CA GLN A 346 -38.96 -25.43 1.86
C GLN A 346 -39.01 -24.70 3.20
N LEU A 347 -38.73 -23.40 3.18
CA LEU A 347 -38.88 -22.51 4.33
C LEU A 347 -40.33 -22.62 4.84
N ASP A 348 -40.51 -23.25 6.00
CA ASP A 348 -41.82 -23.37 6.65
C ASP A 348 -42.27 -21.99 7.19
N VAL A 349 -43.02 -21.29 6.34
CA VAL A 349 -43.58 -19.96 6.60
C VAL A 349 -44.58 -19.92 7.76
N ALA A 350 -45.01 -21.07 8.29
CA ALA A 350 -45.90 -21.13 9.45
C ALA A 350 -45.20 -20.66 10.74
N VAL A 351 -43.93 -21.05 10.93
CA VAL A 351 -43.14 -20.68 12.13
C VAL A 351 -42.79 -19.19 12.14
N LEU A 352 -42.62 -18.58 10.97
CA LEU A 352 -42.33 -17.15 10.85
C LEU A 352 -43.52 -16.25 11.20
N ARG A 353 -44.76 -16.75 11.07
CA ARG A 353 -45.96 -15.97 11.45
C ARG A 353 -46.20 -15.90 12.94
N THR A 354 -45.82 -16.92 13.71
CA THR A 354 -45.96 -16.94 15.17
C THR A 354 -44.94 -16.07 15.90
N ALA A 355 -43.84 -15.67 15.25
CA ALA A 355 -42.82 -14.80 15.85
C ALA A 355 -43.14 -13.29 15.73
N ILE A 356 -44.24 -12.92 15.03
CA ILE A 356 -44.61 -11.53 14.74
C ILE A 356 -45.92 -11.11 15.46
N SER A 357 -46.59 -12.02 16.20
CA SER A 357 -47.70 -11.66 17.12
C SER A 357 -47.22 -11.60 18.55
#